data_AF-A0A944TD98-F1
#
_entry.id   AF-A0A944TD98-F1
#
_cell.length_a   1.000
_cell.length_b   1.000
_cell.length_c   1.000
_cell.angle_alpha   90.00
_cell.angle_beta   90.00
_cell.angle_gamma   90.00
#
_symmetry.space_group_name_H-M   'P 1'
#
loop_
_entity.id
_entity.type
_entity.pdbx_description
1 polymer ?
#
loop_
_entity_poly.entity_id
_entity_poly.type
_entity_poly.pdbx_seq_one_letter_code
_entity_poly.pdbx_strand_id
1 'polypeptide(L)'
;MLTLRKSRNRRAAIGVAVLPGIVAAVLLWTAAPALAARGDIPDVRENLFGNQNELIRRAQDSLQRMRIYRGPIDGRKSKRLTDAIKIYQRSIGREATGEITKDLVDNMGTQNKVGSMLGRLQDVRKAKIDAARKALLGGDATKGFIDEKAKREVADPTRDASACFQDPSERCLLHEAVESAKSVFKLELRDWAYGEILVTQAKAGLLAEAVSTVRRIGDARLIIVALRDIARAQARAGRIEESLETTKIIPTVFKRLEALISVAEIQQEKNDNEGARKTARQAIQIAAGLERPLQQVTVLTQMAVILARAGDVTGSNAAIGSAEQIIKGEDGAPAMGEIERGAAQRHLASAYAQIGSPDQALQLLENVSGDYDRVAVLMSVARAQANSGETDAALDTAGRIDTDRYQAVMIGKIAAEIARQGETDKAFALIRYALSKTENIDLPYAKSYATGQIVLSLIDINEKLKDGAFKRTIETAERIENDRLRAYALWSIARAQSRQGFEADSRDTAALARRATDKIGSSLSRVWMLSDIAAETMRAGNKKQARRSFDHALSIAKTIDNGWGRARALARLASALHEIQ
;
A
#
# COMPACT_ATOMS: atom_id res chain seq x y z
N MET A 1 -46.77 -25.23 -18.57
CA MET A 1 -46.44 -25.53 -17.15
C MET A 1 -45.09 -26.24 -17.12
N LEU A 2 -44.00 -25.48 -17.08
CA LEU A 2 -42.63 -26.00 -17.03
C LEU A 2 -41.84 -25.08 -16.10
N THR A 3 -41.65 -25.53 -14.87
CA THR A 3 -40.90 -24.86 -13.80
C THR A 3 -39.41 -25.09 -14.02
N LEU A 4 -38.72 -24.08 -14.58
CA LEU A 4 -37.26 -24.02 -14.65
C LEU A 4 -36.69 -23.56 -13.30
N ARG A 5 -36.13 -24.51 -12.57
CA ARG A 5 -35.43 -24.35 -11.29
C ARG A 5 -34.08 -23.64 -11.55
N LYS A 6 -34.06 -22.32 -11.40
CA LYS A 6 -32.86 -21.47 -11.52
C LYS A 6 -31.86 -21.86 -10.43
N SER A 7 -30.72 -22.45 -10.81
CA SER A 7 -29.63 -22.80 -9.89
C SER A 7 -28.98 -21.53 -9.34
N ARG A 8 -28.96 -21.42 -8.01
CA ARG A 8 -28.27 -20.37 -7.25
C ARG A 8 -26.76 -20.59 -7.34
N ASN A 9 -26.09 -19.91 -8.28
CA ASN A 9 -24.64 -19.76 -8.24
C ASN A 9 -24.27 -18.72 -7.16
N ARG A 10 -23.81 -19.21 -6.00
CA ARG A 10 -23.14 -18.39 -4.98
C ARG A 10 -21.82 -17.88 -5.58
N ARG A 11 -21.78 -16.59 -5.95
CA ARG A 11 -20.54 -15.87 -6.23
C ARG A 11 -19.73 -15.79 -4.93
N ALA A 12 -18.76 -16.69 -4.76
CA ALA A 12 -17.67 -16.48 -3.80
C ALA A 12 -16.68 -15.52 -4.45
N ALA A 13 -16.85 -14.22 -4.22
CA ALA A 13 -15.83 -13.24 -4.53
C ALA A 13 -14.65 -13.49 -3.57
N ILE A 14 -13.61 -14.17 -4.06
CA ILE A 14 -12.32 -14.27 -3.38
C ILE A 14 -11.66 -12.90 -3.52
N GLY A 15 -12.02 -11.97 -2.63
CA GLY A 15 -11.32 -10.71 -2.46
C GLY A 15 -9.93 -11.00 -1.88
N VAL A 16 -8.94 -11.19 -2.75
CA VAL A 16 -7.53 -11.18 -2.35
C VAL A 16 -7.23 -9.77 -1.85
N ALA A 17 -7.18 -9.61 -0.53
CA ALA A 17 -6.74 -8.39 0.12
C ALA A 17 -5.26 -8.16 -0.22
N VAL A 18 -5.01 -7.33 -1.24
CA VAL A 18 -3.67 -6.83 -1.54
C VAL A 18 -3.27 -5.90 -0.40
N LEU A 19 -2.33 -6.34 0.44
CA LEU A 19 -1.61 -5.49 1.38
C LEU A 19 -0.99 -4.31 0.59
N PRO A 20 -1.21 -3.04 0.98
CA PRO A 20 -0.52 -1.93 0.36
C PRO A 20 0.96 -2.00 0.78
N GLY A 21 1.79 -2.50 -0.13
CA GLY A 21 3.24 -2.47 0.01
C GLY A 21 3.73 -1.02 -0.01
N ILE A 22 4.44 -0.64 1.03
CA ILE A 22 5.20 0.61 1.15
C ILE A 22 6.19 0.67 -0.02
N VAL A 23 5.94 1.55 -1.00
CA VAL A 23 6.89 1.85 -2.08
C VAL A 23 7.95 2.79 -1.51
N ALA A 24 9.10 2.24 -1.15
CA ALA A 24 10.31 3.03 -0.94
C ALA A 24 10.93 3.34 -2.31
N ALA A 25 10.83 4.58 -2.75
CA ALA A 25 11.50 5.06 -3.95
C ALA A 25 13.03 5.11 -3.68
N VAL A 26 13.77 4.19 -4.29
CA VAL A 26 15.23 4.29 -4.41
C VAL A 26 15.52 4.85 -5.80
N LEU A 27 15.96 6.11 -5.85
CA LEU A 27 16.45 6.74 -7.08
C LEU A 27 17.82 6.16 -7.42
N LEU A 28 17.87 5.27 -8.41
CA LEU A 28 19.11 4.88 -9.08
C LEU A 28 19.35 5.88 -10.21
N TRP A 29 20.42 6.68 -10.09
CA TRP A 29 20.91 7.52 -11.18
C TRP A 29 21.74 6.65 -12.14
N THR A 30 21.24 6.47 -13.36
CA THR A 30 22.07 6.03 -14.50
C THR A 30 22.41 7.27 -15.32
N ALA A 31 23.69 7.60 -15.41
CA ALA A 31 24.19 8.65 -16.30
C ALA A 31 24.09 8.18 -17.75
N ALA A 32 23.32 8.90 -18.58
CA ALA A 32 23.35 8.76 -20.04
C ALA A 32 24.30 9.83 -20.63
N PRO A 33 24.99 9.54 -21.75
CA PRO A 33 26.08 10.36 -22.26
C PRO A 33 25.55 11.61 -22.99
N ALA A 34 26.19 12.74 -22.76
CA ALA A 34 25.88 13.99 -23.45
C ALA A 34 26.37 13.95 -24.92
N LEU A 35 25.44 14.17 -25.86
CA LEU A 35 25.76 14.48 -27.25
C LEU A 35 26.46 15.83 -27.34
N ALA A 36 27.53 15.88 -28.14
CA ALA A 36 28.29 17.07 -28.46
C ALA A 36 27.55 17.97 -29.45
N ALA A 37 27.42 19.25 -29.12
CA ALA A 37 27.19 20.32 -30.10
C ALA A 37 28.42 21.23 -30.09
N ARG A 38 29.09 21.33 -31.24
CA ARG A 38 30.16 22.29 -31.53
C ARG A 38 29.54 23.69 -31.67
N GLY A 39 30.09 24.66 -30.95
CA GLY A 39 29.89 26.09 -31.15
C GLY A 39 31.05 26.84 -30.51
N ASP A 40 31.85 27.47 -31.37
CA ASP A 40 32.88 28.51 -31.19
C ASP A 40 33.69 28.59 -29.90
N ILE A 41 35.01 28.52 -30.06
CA ILE A 41 36.04 28.63 -29.02
C ILE A 41 36.21 30.11 -28.62
N PRO A 42 35.93 30.51 -27.37
CA PRO A 42 36.38 31.78 -26.82
C PRO A 42 37.79 31.64 -26.25
N ASP A 43 38.54 32.71 -26.41
CA ASP A 43 39.96 32.93 -26.14
C ASP A 43 40.49 32.38 -24.78
N VAL A 44 41.65 31.73 -24.82
CA VAL A 44 42.21 30.84 -23.77
C VAL A 44 43.07 31.62 -22.74
N ARG A 45 42.78 32.89 -22.46
CA ARG A 45 43.63 33.70 -21.55
C ARG A 45 42.98 34.25 -20.27
N GLU A 46 41.71 33.98 -19.98
CA GLU A 46 41.04 34.55 -18.79
C GLU A 46 40.70 33.59 -17.62
N ASN A 47 40.97 32.27 -17.69
CA ASN A 47 40.34 31.30 -16.76
C ASN A 47 41.23 30.51 -15.78
N LEU A 48 42.49 30.89 -15.54
CA LEU A 48 43.35 30.14 -14.60
C LEU A 48 43.18 30.52 -13.11
N PHE A 49 42.71 31.74 -12.78
CA PHE A 49 42.55 32.21 -11.39
C PHE A 49 41.09 32.47 -10.97
N GLY A 50 40.14 32.57 -11.93
CA GLY A 50 38.72 32.76 -11.63
C GLY A 50 38.06 31.54 -10.97
N ASN A 51 38.52 30.33 -11.32
CA ASN A 51 37.88 29.08 -10.88
C ASN A 51 38.21 28.71 -9.43
N GLN A 52 39.41 29.03 -8.94
CA GLN A 52 39.79 28.74 -7.54
C GLN A 52 39.20 29.75 -6.54
N ASN A 53 39.18 31.04 -6.87
CA ASN A 53 38.55 32.05 -6.00
C ASN A 53 37.05 31.77 -5.83
N GLU A 54 36.37 31.38 -6.90
CA GLU A 54 34.96 30.99 -6.85
C GLU A 54 34.75 29.69 -6.05
N LEU A 55 35.63 28.71 -6.22
CA LEU A 55 35.60 27.48 -5.42
C LEU A 55 35.77 27.77 -3.93
N ILE A 56 36.68 28.68 -3.57
CA ILE A 56 36.91 29.11 -2.18
C ILE A 56 35.68 29.86 -1.64
N ARG A 57 35.06 30.76 -2.42
CA ARG A 57 33.81 31.45 -2.02
C ARG A 57 32.68 30.47 -1.74
N ARG A 58 32.49 29.49 -2.63
CA ARG A 58 31.49 28.44 -2.45
C ARG A 58 31.75 27.57 -1.22
N ALA A 59 33.02 27.29 -0.91
CA ALA A 59 33.42 26.60 0.32
C ALA A 59 33.10 27.43 1.58
N GLN A 60 33.45 28.72 1.56
CA GLN A 60 33.17 29.67 2.65
C GLN A 60 31.65 29.79 2.91
N ASP A 61 30.83 30.00 1.87
CA ASP A 61 29.36 30.06 1.97
C ASP A 61 28.79 28.75 2.53
N SER A 62 29.24 27.62 1.99
CA SER A 62 28.70 26.31 2.40
C SER A 62 29.01 26.00 3.86
N LEU A 63 30.24 26.25 4.31
CA LEU A 63 30.64 26.04 5.70
C LEU A 63 29.98 27.06 6.66
N GLN A 64 29.66 28.26 6.18
CA GLN A 64 28.95 29.26 6.98
C GLN A 64 27.48 28.88 7.19
N ARG A 65 26.80 28.36 6.16
CA ARG A 65 25.44 27.79 6.28
C ARG A 65 25.40 26.61 7.27
N MET A 66 26.45 25.80 7.31
CA MET A 66 26.63 24.73 8.29
C MET A 66 27.06 25.22 9.69
N ARG A 67 27.30 26.53 9.87
CA ARG A 67 27.80 27.16 11.09
C ARG A 67 29.18 26.66 11.56
N ILE A 68 29.95 26.03 10.67
CA ILE A 68 31.33 25.55 10.90
C ILE A 68 32.34 26.68 10.67
N TYR A 69 32.04 27.59 9.74
CA TYR A 69 32.85 28.77 9.43
C TYR A 69 32.13 30.05 9.81
N ARG A 70 32.86 31.02 10.40
CA ARG A 70 32.32 32.33 10.85
C ARG A 70 33.17 33.51 10.34
N GLY A 71 33.93 33.32 9.27
CA GLY A 71 34.73 34.38 8.61
C GLY A 71 34.01 34.97 7.39
N PRO A 72 34.62 35.95 6.71
CA PRO A 72 34.04 36.56 5.51
C PRO A 72 34.04 35.58 4.31
N ILE A 73 33.08 35.79 3.40
CA ILE A 73 33.03 35.13 2.07
C ILE A 73 33.73 36.06 1.07
N ASP A 74 35.06 36.03 1.06
CA ASP A 74 35.91 36.91 0.25
C ASP A 74 36.62 36.19 -0.89
N GLY A 75 36.57 34.85 -0.92
CA GLY A 75 37.29 34.00 -1.88
C GLY A 75 38.76 33.81 -1.55
N ARG A 76 39.20 34.20 -0.35
CA ARG A 76 40.60 34.09 0.07
C ARG A 76 40.79 32.95 1.07
N LYS A 77 41.86 32.16 0.86
CA LYS A 77 42.25 31.13 1.81
C LYS A 77 42.76 31.79 3.09
N SER A 78 42.14 31.46 4.22
CA SER A 78 42.58 31.90 5.55
C SER A 78 42.89 30.68 6.43
N LYS A 79 43.65 30.89 7.51
CA LYS A 79 43.87 29.85 8.52
C LYS A 79 42.53 29.33 9.08
N ARG A 80 41.60 30.25 9.36
CA ARG A 80 40.25 29.95 9.83
C ARG A 80 39.44 29.10 8.84
N LEU A 81 39.53 29.40 7.54
CA LEU A 81 38.87 28.58 6.52
C LEU A 81 39.51 27.19 6.43
N THR A 82 40.84 27.11 6.49
CA THR A 82 41.58 25.84 6.45
C THR A 82 41.20 24.96 7.64
N ASP A 83 41.07 25.53 8.84
CA ASP A 83 40.62 24.81 10.04
C ASP A 83 39.17 24.33 9.89
N ALA A 84 38.28 25.16 9.35
CA ALA A 84 36.89 24.79 9.09
C ALA A 84 36.77 23.65 8.05
N ILE A 85 37.61 23.65 7.02
CA ILE A 85 37.71 22.56 6.03
C ILE A 85 38.14 21.25 6.69
N LYS A 86 39.16 21.29 7.57
CA LYS A 86 39.61 20.12 8.32
C LYS A 86 38.52 19.55 9.22
N ILE A 87 37.75 20.41 9.89
CA ILE A 87 36.59 19.99 10.70
C ILE A 87 35.56 19.28 9.82
N TYR A 88 35.22 19.86 8.67
CA TYR A 88 34.27 19.25 7.75
C TYR A 88 34.76 17.90 7.20
N GLN A 89 36.01 17.81 6.74
CA GLN A 89 36.60 16.57 6.24
C GLN A 89 36.51 15.43 7.28
N ARG A 90 36.80 15.72 8.56
CA ARG A 90 36.64 14.75 9.65
C ARG A 90 35.18 14.32 9.84
N SER A 91 34.24 15.25 9.72
CA SER A 91 32.80 14.95 9.91
C SER A 91 32.24 13.99 8.86
N ILE A 92 32.86 13.92 7.68
CA ILE A 92 32.50 13.00 6.60
C ILE A 92 33.44 11.79 6.49
N GLY A 93 34.29 11.56 7.50
CA GLY A 93 35.21 10.42 7.55
C GLY A 93 36.35 10.47 6.54
N ARG A 94 36.73 11.66 6.06
CA ARG A 94 37.89 11.87 5.16
C ARG A 94 39.10 12.40 5.92
N GLU A 95 40.29 12.21 5.34
CA GLU A 95 41.54 12.76 5.88
C GLU A 95 41.51 14.29 5.94
N ALA A 96 41.99 14.85 7.06
CA ALA A 96 41.89 16.28 7.38
C ALA A 96 43.03 17.10 6.75
N THR A 97 43.14 17.07 5.42
CA THR A 97 44.20 17.75 4.66
C THR A 97 44.08 19.28 4.68
N GLY A 98 42.86 19.82 4.83
CA GLY A 98 42.61 21.26 4.71
C GLY A 98 42.58 21.78 3.27
N GLU A 99 42.59 20.87 2.29
CA GLU A 99 42.53 21.19 0.87
C GLU A 99 41.09 21.40 0.40
N ILE A 100 40.90 22.41 -0.45
CA ILE A 100 39.59 22.76 -1.02
C ILE A 100 39.56 22.22 -2.44
N THR A 101 38.87 21.10 -2.64
CA THR A 101 38.67 20.48 -3.96
C THR A 101 37.23 20.68 -4.42
N LYS A 102 36.98 20.58 -5.74
CA LYS A 102 35.63 20.67 -6.32
C LYS A 102 34.68 19.64 -5.71
N ASP A 103 35.11 18.38 -5.63
CA ASP A 103 34.33 17.29 -5.02
C ASP A 103 33.94 17.59 -3.57
N LEU A 104 34.87 18.16 -2.78
CA LEU A 104 34.60 18.51 -1.39
C LEU A 104 33.54 19.61 -1.28
N VAL A 105 33.62 20.66 -2.11
CA VAL A 105 32.67 21.76 -2.12
C VAL A 105 31.31 21.33 -2.68
N ASP A 106 31.27 20.47 -3.69
CA ASP A 106 30.03 19.90 -4.23
C ASP A 106 29.33 19.00 -3.20
N ASN A 107 30.09 18.25 -2.40
CA ASN A 107 29.56 17.48 -1.25
C ASN A 107 28.94 18.41 -0.19
N MET A 108 29.63 19.49 0.19
CA MET A 108 29.08 20.49 1.12
C MET A 108 27.80 21.12 0.60
N GLY A 109 27.78 21.49 -0.68
CA GLY A 109 26.60 22.06 -1.35
C GLY A 109 25.42 21.07 -1.34
N THR A 110 25.69 19.79 -1.55
CA THR A 110 24.67 18.72 -1.49
C THR A 110 24.11 18.58 -0.08
N GLN A 111 24.96 18.52 0.95
CA GLN A 111 24.50 18.43 2.35
C GLN A 111 23.64 19.63 2.77
N ASN A 112 24.02 20.85 2.36
CA ASN A 112 23.21 22.05 2.62
C ASN A 112 21.84 21.99 1.91
N LYS A 113 21.80 21.53 0.66
CA LYS A 113 20.53 21.32 -0.07
C LYS A 113 19.65 20.29 0.63
N VAL A 114 20.23 19.15 1.05
CA VAL A 114 19.52 18.11 1.79
C VAL A 114 19.00 18.64 3.14
N GLY A 115 19.83 19.35 3.91
CA GLY A 115 19.43 19.95 5.18
C GLY A 115 18.29 20.96 5.03
N SER A 116 18.38 21.83 4.02
CA SER A 116 17.31 22.78 3.66
C SER A 116 16.01 22.05 3.28
N MET A 117 16.10 21.00 2.46
CA MET A 117 14.94 20.20 2.08
C MET A 117 14.30 19.51 3.30
N LEU A 118 15.10 18.92 4.19
CA LEU A 118 14.62 18.31 5.43
C LEU A 118 13.95 19.33 6.36
N GLY A 119 14.52 20.53 6.49
CA GLY A 119 13.91 21.64 7.24
C GLY A 119 12.55 22.03 6.66
N ARG A 120 12.48 22.25 5.34
CA ARG A 120 11.20 22.53 4.65
C ARG A 120 10.17 21.42 4.85
N LEU A 121 10.58 20.16 4.80
CA LEU A 121 9.70 19.01 5.05
C LEU A 121 9.18 19.00 6.50
N GLN A 122 10.01 19.37 7.47
CA GLN A 122 9.60 19.50 8.87
C GLN A 122 8.59 20.65 9.06
N ASP A 123 8.82 21.79 8.41
CA ASP A 123 7.90 22.93 8.45
C ASP A 123 6.54 22.56 7.85
N VAL A 124 6.54 21.91 6.67
CA VAL A 124 5.31 21.39 6.04
C VAL A 124 4.63 20.35 6.93
N ARG A 125 5.40 19.45 7.58
CA ARG A 125 4.85 18.47 8.52
C ARG A 125 4.14 19.17 9.68
N LYS A 126 4.77 20.16 10.32
CA LYS A 126 4.21 20.91 11.44
C LYS A 126 2.95 21.67 11.02
N ALA A 127 3.01 22.42 9.93
CA ALA A 127 1.87 23.16 9.39
C ALA A 127 0.66 22.24 9.12
N LYS A 128 0.90 21.03 8.57
CA LYS A 128 -0.17 20.04 8.35
C LYS A 128 -0.74 19.46 9.65
N ILE A 129 0.09 19.25 10.67
CA ILE A 129 -0.38 18.80 12.00
C ILE A 129 -1.26 19.88 12.64
N ASP A 130 -0.84 21.14 12.57
CA ASP A 130 -1.57 22.26 13.14
C ASP A 130 -2.90 22.50 12.41
N ALA A 131 -2.90 22.41 11.07
CA ALA A 131 -4.12 22.47 10.28
C ALA A 131 -5.11 21.33 10.63
N ALA A 132 -4.62 20.10 10.77
CA ALA A 132 -5.46 18.97 11.19
C ALA A 132 -6.01 19.15 12.61
N ARG A 133 -5.19 19.65 13.54
CA ARG A 133 -5.60 19.96 14.91
C ARG A 133 -6.69 21.03 14.92
N LYS A 134 -6.52 22.11 14.18
CA LYS A 134 -7.52 23.18 14.04
C LYS A 134 -8.84 22.64 13.47
N ALA A 135 -8.78 21.78 12.45
CA ALA A 135 -9.96 21.16 11.86
C ALA A 135 -10.70 20.25 12.85
N LEU A 136 -9.98 19.51 13.71
CA LEU A 136 -10.59 18.68 14.76
C LEU A 136 -11.20 19.53 15.88
N LEU A 137 -10.53 20.59 16.33
CA LEU A 137 -11.05 21.47 17.39
C LEU A 137 -12.29 22.26 16.95
N GLY A 138 -12.44 22.53 15.65
CA GLY A 138 -13.59 23.24 15.09
C GLY A 138 -14.88 22.43 15.00
N GLY A 139 -14.84 21.10 15.22
CA GLY A 139 -16.02 20.24 15.15
C GLY A 139 -16.50 19.79 16.53
N ASP A 140 -17.80 19.88 16.80
CA ASP A 140 -18.36 19.50 18.11
C ASP A 140 -18.17 18.01 18.44
N ALA A 141 -18.30 17.15 17.44
CA ALA A 141 -18.10 15.70 17.59
C ALA A 141 -16.62 15.30 17.67
N THR A 142 -15.69 16.17 17.23
CA THR A 142 -14.27 15.83 17.05
C THR A 142 -13.34 16.53 18.04
N LYS A 143 -13.73 17.65 18.65
CA LYS A 143 -12.92 18.40 19.63
C LYS A 143 -12.49 17.52 20.81
N GLY A 144 -13.36 16.61 21.24
CA GLY A 144 -13.10 15.66 22.33
C GLY A 144 -12.10 14.54 21.99
N PHE A 145 -11.57 14.46 20.76
CA PHE A 145 -10.48 13.54 20.42
C PHE A 145 -9.10 14.12 20.74
N ILE A 146 -8.99 15.44 20.93
CA ILE A 146 -7.74 16.08 21.36
C ILE A 146 -7.68 16.05 22.88
N ASP A 147 -6.95 15.08 23.44
CA ASP A 147 -6.81 14.90 24.88
C ASP A 147 -5.32 14.80 25.28
N GLU A 148 -4.79 15.86 25.92
CA GLU A 148 -3.40 15.91 26.36
C GLU A 148 -3.10 14.99 27.54
N LYS A 149 -4.12 14.60 28.33
CA LYS A 149 -3.97 13.67 29.44
C LYS A 149 -3.85 12.24 28.91
N ALA A 150 -4.76 11.84 28.02
CA ALA A 150 -4.74 10.50 27.42
C ALA A 150 -3.42 10.20 26.68
N LYS A 151 -2.84 11.20 26.00
CA LYS A 151 -1.53 11.07 25.32
C LYS A 151 -0.35 10.74 26.24
N ARG A 152 -0.47 11.05 27.54
CA ARG A 152 0.60 10.87 28.53
C ARG A 152 0.44 9.61 29.39
N GLU A 153 -0.59 8.81 29.12
CA GLU A 153 -0.76 7.54 29.81
C GLU A 153 0.44 6.61 29.59
N VAL A 154 0.83 5.93 30.67
CA VAL A 154 1.92 4.94 30.70
C VAL A 154 1.33 3.56 30.96
N ALA A 155 2.04 2.52 30.51
CA ALA A 155 1.62 1.15 30.71
C ALA A 155 1.64 0.78 32.20
N ASP A 156 0.67 -0.01 32.65
CA ASP A 156 0.68 -0.56 34.00
C ASP A 156 1.84 -1.56 34.17
N PRO A 157 2.82 -1.30 35.06
CA PRO A 157 3.94 -2.20 35.29
C PRO A 157 3.56 -3.46 36.10
N THR A 158 2.41 -3.46 36.76
CA THR A 158 1.92 -4.57 37.61
C THR A 158 0.96 -5.50 36.88
N ARG A 159 0.63 -5.22 35.62
CA ARG A 159 -0.32 -6.00 34.82
C ARG A 159 0.11 -7.46 34.66
N ASP A 160 -0.85 -8.37 34.82
CA ASP A 160 -0.69 -9.79 34.50
C ASP A 160 -1.56 -10.19 33.31
N ALA A 161 -0.91 -10.49 32.18
CA ALA A 161 -1.59 -10.90 30.94
C ALA A 161 -1.88 -12.41 30.88
N SER A 162 -1.44 -13.19 31.88
CA SER A 162 -1.45 -14.65 31.85
C SER A 162 -2.85 -15.22 31.64
N ALA A 163 -3.85 -14.67 32.33
CA ALA A 163 -5.24 -15.08 32.18
C ALA A 163 -5.78 -14.87 30.75
N CYS A 164 -5.51 -13.69 30.15
CA CYS A 164 -5.91 -13.41 28.77
C CYS A 164 -5.23 -14.36 27.76
N PHE A 165 -4.01 -14.80 28.04
CA PHE A 165 -3.30 -15.75 27.18
C PHE A 165 -3.72 -17.22 27.36
N GLN A 166 -4.35 -17.56 28.47
CA GLN A 166 -4.93 -18.88 28.72
C GLN A 166 -6.30 -19.01 28.07
N ASP A 167 -7.15 -17.98 28.20
CA ASP A 167 -8.46 -17.91 27.56
C ASP A 167 -8.63 -16.58 26.78
N PRO A 168 -8.15 -16.52 25.52
CA PRO A 168 -8.15 -15.29 24.75
C PRO A 168 -9.55 -14.91 24.28
N SER A 169 -9.95 -13.68 24.61
CA SER A 169 -11.09 -12.98 24.01
C SER A 169 -10.61 -11.78 23.19
N GLU A 170 -11.43 -11.30 22.25
CA GLU A 170 -11.12 -10.09 21.47
C GLU A 170 -10.84 -8.90 22.40
N ARG A 171 -11.71 -8.72 23.40
CA ARG A 171 -11.64 -7.62 24.35
C ARG A 171 -10.35 -7.67 25.18
N CYS A 172 -9.97 -8.85 25.69
CA CYS A 172 -8.75 -8.95 26.50
C CYS A 172 -7.48 -8.74 25.64
N LEU A 173 -7.44 -9.31 24.43
CA LEU A 173 -6.29 -9.12 23.53
C LEU A 173 -6.13 -7.66 23.11
N LEU A 174 -7.25 -6.95 22.86
CA LEU A 174 -7.22 -5.51 22.54
C LEU A 174 -6.84 -4.65 23.75
N HIS A 175 -7.27 -5.02 24.95
CA HIS A 175 -6.81 -4.37 26.18
C HIS A 175 -5.30 -4.51 26.35
N GLU A 176 -4.77 -5.73 26.24
CA GLU A 176 -3.33 -5.99 26.31
C GLU A 176 -2.55 -5.31 25.19
N ALA A 177 -3.16 -5.14 24.01
CA ALA A 177 -2.58 -4.38 22.92
C ALA A 177 -2.43 -2.90 23.27
N VAL A 178 -3.46 -2.27 23.87
CA VAL A 178 -3.41 -0.88 24.33
C VAL A 178 -2.35 -0.73 25.43
N GLU A 179 -2.32 -1.60 26.43
CA GLU A 179 -1.31 -1.57 27.50
C GLU A 179 0.10 -1.71 26.94
N SER A 180 0.30 -2.61 25.97
CA SER A 180 1.59 -2.76 25.28
C SER A 180 1.96 -1.49 24.50
N ALA A 181 1.00 -0.83 23.84
CA ALA A 181 1.23 0.39 23.09
C ALA A 181 1.63 1.57 24.00
N LYS A 182 1.08 1.67 25.21
CA LYS A 182 1.48 2.71 26.20
C LYS A 182 2.97 2.64 26.57
N SER A 183 3.58 1.46 26.52
CA SER A 183 5.02 1.28 26.77
C SER A 183 5.94 1.72 25.63
N VAL A 184 5.38 2.08 24.46
CA VAL A 184 6.17 2.49 23.29
C VAL A 184 6.66 3.94 23.45
N PHE A 185 7.97 4.11 23.62
CA PHE A 185 8.59 5.42 23.84
C PHE A 185 8.49 6.35 22.62
N LYS A 186 8.73 5.83 21.41
CA LYS A 186 8.68 6.64 20.18
C LYS A 186 7.24 6.96 19.80
N LEU A 187 6.86 8.23 19.88
CA LEU A 187 5.50 8.70 19.63
C LEU A 187 4.94 8.25 18.27
N GLU A 188 5.72 8.32 17.20
CA GLU A 188 5.26 7.88 15.87
C GLU A 188 4.93 6.39 15.81
N LEU A 189 5.72 5.56 16.50
CA LEU A 189 5.49 4.12 16.56
C LEU A 189 4.30 3.79 17.46
N ARG A 190 4.11 4.55 18.53
CA ARG A 190 2.98 4.43 19.44
C ARG A 190 1.66 4.81 18.77
N ASP A 191 1.63 5.96 18.09
CA ASP A 191 0.46 6.42 17.34
C ASP A 191 0.09 5.44 16.22
N TRP A 192 1.09 4.83 15.56
CA TRP A 192 0.84 3.73 14.63
C TRP A 192 0.16 2.56 15.34
N ALA A 193 0.73 2.04 16.44
CA ALA A 193 0.13 0.92 17.16
C ALA A 193 -1.32 1.19 17.57
N TYR A 194 -1.62 2.39 18.09
CA TYR A 194 -2.99 2.80 18.38
C TYR A 194 -3.89 2.81 17.14
N GLY A 195 -3.38 3.26 15.99
CA GLY A 195 -4.06 3.19 14.70
C GLY A 195 -4.50 1.77 14.29
N GLU A 196 -3.68 0.75 14.55
CA GLU A 196 -4.06 -0.64 14.25
C GLU A 196 -5.04 -1.21 15.28
N ILE A 197 -4.87 -0.85 16.56
CA ILE A 197 -5.73 -1.30 17.66
C ILE A 197 -7.15 -0.75 17.48
N LEU A 198 -7.31 0.56 17.22
CA LEU A 198 -8.63 1.19 17.08
C LEU A 198 -9.42 0.65 15.90
N VAL A 199 -8.75 0.28 14.81
CA VAL A 199 -9.41 -0.34 13.65
C VAL A 199 -9.97 -1.70 14.03
N THR A 200 -9.25 -2.45 14.85
CA THR A 200 -9.71 -3.76 15.32
C THR A 200 -10.83 -3.63 16.35
N GLN A 201 -10.72 -2.67 17.29
CA GLN A 201 -11.81 -2.31 18.20
C GLN A 201 -13.09 -1.92 17.43
N ALA A 202 -12.95 -1.08 16.40
CA ALA A 202 -14.07 -0.65 15.56
C ALA A 202 -14.69 -1.82 14.79
N LYS A 203 -13.91 -2.79 14.29
CA LYS A 203 -14.44 -4.02 13.67
C LYS A 203 -15.26 -4.85 14.67
N ALA A 204 -14.70 -5.05 15.87
CA ALA A 204 -15.32 -5.77 16.98
C ALA A 204 -16.57 -5.07 17.57
N GLY A 205 -16.93 -3.86 17.11
CA GLY A 205 -18.07 -3.10 17.65
C GLY A 205 -17.76 -2.38 18.96
N LEU A 206 -16.48 -2.35 19.37
CA LEU A 206 -15.99 -1.68 20.59
C LEU A 206 -15.73 -0.19 20.32
N LEU A 207 -16.78 0.56 19.94
CA LEU A 207 -16.64 1.96 19.52
C LEU A 207 -16.15 2.87 20.65
N ALA A 208 -16.61 2.66 21.88
CA ALA A 208 -16.18 3.43 23.03
C ALA A 208 -14.68 3.26 23.30
N GLU A 209 -14.19 2.02 23.21
CA GLU A 209 -12.78 1.67 23.32
C GLU A 209 -11.97 2.25 22.14
N ALA A 210 -12.48 2.18 20.92
CA ALA A 210 -11.85 2.78 19.74
C ALA A 210 -11.69 4.30 19.89
N VAL A 211 -12.73 5.01 20.35
CA VAL A 211 -12.69 6.45 20.64
C VAL A 211 -11.70 6.77 21.76
N SER A 212 -11.67 5.95 22.81
CA SER A 212 -10.67 6.08 23.88
C SER A 212 -9.25 5.93 23.32
N THR A 213 -9.00 4.96 22.45
CA THR A 213 -7.71 4.77 21.78
C THR A 213 -7.34 5.95 20.89
N VAL A 214 -8.30 6.52 20.13
CA VAL A 214 -8.10 7.71 19.30
C VAL A 214 -7.58 8.89 20.14
N ARG A 215 -8.11 9.09 21.35
CA ARG A 215 -7.68 10.17 22.27
C ARG A 215 -6.20 10.09 22.66
N ARG A 216 -5.58 8.91 22.56
CA ARG A 216 -4.16 8.68 22.90
C ARG A 216 -3.21 9.01 21.75
N ILE A 217 -3.72 9.25 20.54
CA ILE A 217 -2.92 9.59 19.36
C ILE A 217 -2.43 11.04 19.46
N GLY A 218 -1.12 11.24 19.35
CA GLY A 218 -0.49 12.56 19.42
C GLY A 218 -0.66 13.39 18.14
N ASP A 219 -0.45 12.77 16.98
CA ASP A 219 -0.53 13.43 15.68
C ASP A 219 -1.99 13.58 15.22
N ALA A 220 -2.47 14.83 15.17
CA ALA A 220 -3.84 15.15 14.76
C ALA A 220 -4.21 14.67 13.35
N ARG A 221 -3.23 14.51 12.44
CA ARG A 221 -3.49 13.97 11.10
C ARG A 221 -3.88 12.49 11.17
N LEU A 222 -3.26 11.75 12.09
CA LEU A 222 -3.56 10.34 12.32
C LEU A 222 -4.92 10.13 12.96
N ILE A 223 -5.42 11.07 13.77
CA ILE A 223 -6.82 11.05 14.27
C ILE A 223 -7.81 11.13 13.11
N ILE A 224 -7.61 12.01 12.13
CA ILE A 224 -8.48 12.13 10.95
C ILE A 224 -8.44 10.84 10.12
N VAL A 225 -7.25 10.26 9.95
CA VAL A 225 -7.06 8.95 9.29
C VAL A 225 -7.78 7.84 10.05
N ALA A 226 -7.71 7.85 11.38
CA ALA A 226 -8.38 6.89 12.26
C ALA A 226 -9.91 6.95 12.09
N LEU A 227 -10.51 8.13 12.00
CA LEU A 227 -11.95 8.27 11.75
C LEU A 227 -12.39 7.65 10.41
N ARG A 228 -11.61 7.87 9.34
CA ARG A 228 -11.83 7.21 8.04
C ARG A 228 -11.73 5.68 8.18
N ASP A 229 -10.74 5.19 8.92
CA ASP A 229 -10.53 3.75 9.08
C ASP A 229 -11.57 3.08 10.00
N ILE A 230 -12.10 3.80 11.00
CA ILE A 230 -13.24 3.38 11.82
C ILE A 230 -14.49 3.25 10.95
N ALA A 231 -14.81 4.27 10.13
CA ALA A 231 -15.95 4.21 9.22
C ALA A 231 -15.84 2.97 8.29
N ARG A 232 -14.68 2.76 7.68
CA ARG A 232 -14.42 1.57 6.85
C ARG A 232 -14.57 0.26 7.62
N ALA A 233 -14.09 0.19 8.86
CA ALA A 233 -14.21 -0.99 9.72
C ALA A 233 -15.67 -1.31 10.09
N GLN A 234 -16.47 -0.31 10.44
CA GLN A 234 -17.90 -0.45 10.71
C GLN A 234 -18.65 -0.97 9.48
N ALA A 235 -18.38 -0.42 8.30
CA ALA A 235 -18.99 -0.89 7.05
C ALA A 235 -18.65 -2.36 6.77
N ARG A 236 -17.38 -2.77 6.95
CA ARG A 236 -16.97 -4.18 6.80
C ARG A 236 -17.71 -5.10 7.78
N ALA A 237 -17.96 -4.63 9.00
CA ALA A 237 -18.74 -5.36 9.99
C ALA A 237 -20.27 -5.32 9.76
N GLY A 238 -20.75 -4.61 8.73
CA GLY A 238 -22.17 -4.54 8.36
C GLY A 238 -22.94 -3.39 8.99
N ARG A 239 -22.28 -2.55 9.79
CA ARG A 239 -22.86 -1.37 10.42
C ARG A 239 -22.76 -0.17 9.48
N ILE A 240 -23.51 -0.23 8.38
CA ILE A 240 -23.43 0.76 7.30
C ILE A 240 -23.91 2.15 7.77
N GLU A 241 -25.00 2.22 8.53
CA GLU A 241 -25.53 3.50 9.03
C GLU A 241 -24.52 4.21 9.95
N GLU A 242 -23.97 3.49 10.94
CA GLU A 242 -22.93 4.02 11.82
C GLU A 242 -21.68 4.48 11.07
N SER A 243 -21.30 3.72 10.03
CA SER A 243 -20.18 4.06 9.16
C SER A 243 -20.42 5.39 8.45
N LEU A 244 -21.61 5.59 7.87
CA LEU A 244 -21.99 6.82 7.21
C LEU A 244 -22.04 8.01 8.18
N GLU A 245 -22.55 7.83 9.41
CA GLU A 245 -22.47 8.87 10.45
C GLU A 245 -21.02 9.23 10.79
N THR A 246 -20.14 8.23 10.91
CA THR A 246 -18.71 8.46 11.14
C THR A 246 -18.05 9.23 10.00
N THR A 247 -18.47 9.02 8.74
CA THR A 247 -17.95 9.84 7.63
C THR A 247 -18.27 11.32 7.77
N LYS A 248 -19.44 11.68 8.30
CA LYS A 248 -19.89 13.08 8.42
C LYS A 248 -19.00 13.88 9.36
N ILE A 249 -18.49 13.26 10.42
CA ILE A 249 -17.64 13.94 11.41
C ILE A 249 -16.18 14.10 10.95
N ILE A 250 -15.77 13.47 9.83
CA ILE A 250 -14.41 13.62 9.30
C ILE A 250 -14.22 15.07 8.82
N PRO A 251 -13.27 15.85 9.39
CA PRO A 251 -13.19 17.28 9.11
C PRO A 251 -12.72 17.62 7.68
N THR A 252 -11.76 16.87 7.14
CA THR A 252 -11.19 17.17 5.82
C THR A 252 -12.00 16.50 4.72
N VAL A 253 -12.48 17.30 3.75
CA VAL A 253 -13.35 16.85 2.65
C VAL A 253 -12.77 15.65 1.90
N PHE A 254 -11.49 15.70 1.51
CA PHE A 254 -10.88 14.60 0.77
C PHE A 254 -10.80 13.29 1.58
N LYS A 255 -10.55 13.34 2.90
CA LYS A 255 -10.58 12.13 3.75
C LYS A 255 -12.00 11.62 3.99
N ARG A 256 -12.99 12.50 4.01
CA ARG A 256 -14.41 12.12 4.02
C ARG A 256 -14.78 11.38 2.74
N LEU A 257 -14.33 11.87 1.59
CA LEU A 257 -14.50 11.20 0.30
C LEU A 257 -13.81 9.83 0.31
N GLU A 258 -12.55 9.72 0.73
CA GLU A 258 -11.87 8.41 0.87
C GLU A 258 -12.69 7.41 1.73
N ALA A 259 -13.34 7.89 2.79
CA ALA A 259 -14.21 7.06 3.62
C ALA A 259 -15.48 6.63 2.85
N LEU A 260 -16.19 7.56 2.22
CA LEU A 260 -17.39 7.27 1.43
C LEU A 260 -17.12 6.30 0.28
N ILE A 261 -15.99 6.46 -0.41
CA ILE A 261 -15.54 5.54 -1.46
C ILE A 261 -15.38 4.13 -0.89
N SER A 262 -14.67 4.00 0.25
CA SER A 262 -14.49 2.72 0.92
C SER A 262 -15.84 2.10 1.34
N VAL A 263 -16.78 2.90 1.82
CA VAL A 263 -18.13 2.43 2.22
C VAL A 263 -18.90 1.93 1.01
N ALA A 264 -18.91 2.68 -0.10
CA ALA A 264 -19.60 2.30 -1.32
C ALA A 264 -19.00 1.01 -1.94
N GLU A 265 -17.68 0.83 -1.90
CA GLU A 265 -17.02 -0.42 -2.30
C GLU A 265 -17.47 -1.59 -1.43
N ILE A 266 -17.55 -1.42 -0.11
CA ILE A 266 -18.01 -2.48 0.80
C ILE A 266 -19.50 -2.80 0.59
N GLN A 267 -20.34 -1.80 0.32
CA GLN A 267 -21.73 -2.02 -0.05
C GLN A 267 -21.83 -2.85 -1.32
N GLN A 268 -21.01 -2.56 -2.34
CA GLN A 268 -20.90 -3.40 -3.54
C GLN A 268 -20.48 -4.83 -3.23
N GLU A 269 -19.43 -5.03 -2.42
CA GLU A 269 -18.97 -6.37 -2.02
C GLU A 269 -20.08 -7.18 -1.32
N LYS A 270 -20.96 -6.50 -0.58
CA LYS A 270 -22.11 -7.10 0.11
C LYS A 270 -23.37 -7.20 -0.75
N ASN A 271 -23.31 -6.85 -2.03
CA ASN A 271 -24.43 -6.78 -2.97
C ASN A 271 -25.53 -5.76 -2.59
N ASP A 272 -25.21 -4.77 -1.75
CA ASP A 272 -26.04 -3.59 -1.49
C ASP A 272 -25.86 -2.57 -2.63
N ASN A 273 -26.42 -2.88 -3.80
CA ASN A 273 -26.29 -2.05 -4.99
C ASN A 273 -26.98 -0.70 -4.83
N GLU A 274 -28.13 -0.66 -4.16
CA GLU A 274 -28.87 0.59 -3.94
C GLU A 274 -28.10 1.53 -3.01
N GLY A 275 -27.61 1.01 -1.88
CA GLY A 275 -26.78 1.77 -0.95
C GLY A 275 -25.48 2.26 -1.60
N ALA A 276 -24.79 1.40 -2.36
CA ALA A 276 -23.60 1.79 -3.09
C ALA A 276 -23.86 2.95 -4.07
N ARG A 277 -24.97 2.90 -4.84
CA ARG A 277 -25.36 4.00 -5.75
C ARG A 277 -25.61 5.31 -4.99
N LYS A 278 -26.34 5.23 -3.87
CA LYS A 278 -26.64 6.41 -3.03
C LYS A 278 -25.36 7.04 -2.48
N THR A 279 -24.48 6.23 -1.90
CA THR A 279 -23.19 6.69 -1.36
C THR A 279 -22.30 7.26 -2.46
N ALA A 280 -22.25 6.63 -3.64
CA ALA A 280 -21.46 7.12 -4.77
C ALA A 280 -21.96 8.49 -5.29
N ARG A 281 -23.27 8.67 -5.44
CA ARG A 281 -23.84 9.98 -5.84
C ARG A 281 -23.57 11.07 -4.81
N GLN A 282 -23.65 10.74 -3.52
CA GLN A 282 -23.28 11.68 -2.46
C GLN A 282 -21.79 12.06 -2.55
N ALA A 283 -20.91 11.09 -2.79
CA ALA A 283 -19.48 11.36 -2.96
C ALA A 283 -19.19 12.25 -4.19
N ILE A 284 -19.88 12.03 -5.32
CA ILE A 284 -19.79 12.88 -6.52
C ILE A 284 -20.20 14.32 -6.20
N GLN A 285 -21.32 14.52 -5.49
CA GLN A 285 -21.80 15.85 -5.11
C GLN A 285 -20.80 16.58 -4.22
N ILE A 286 -20.20 15.89 -3.23
CA ILE A 286 -19.17 16.48 -2.37
C ILE A 286 -17.89 16.77 -3.17
N ALA A 287 -17.54 15.91 -4.14
CA ALA A 287 -16.34 16.08 -4.96
C ALA A 287 -16.40 17.32 -5.87
N ALA A 288 -17.58 17.73 -6.31
CA ALA A 288 -17.77 18.95 -7.11
C ALA A 288 -17.24 20.22 -6.41
N GLY A 289 -17.20 20.23 -5.07
CA GLY A 289 -16.65 21.34 -4.28
C GLY A 289 -15.14 21.28 -4.00
N LEU A 290 -14.40 20.30 -4.54
CA LEU A 290 -12.96 20.21 -4.34
C LEU A 290 -12.21 21.25 -5.18
N GLU A 291 -11.24 21.95 -4.60
CA GLU A 291 -10.45 22.94 -5.33
C GLU A 291 -9.44 22.31 -6.33
N ARG A 292 -9.05 21.05 -6.12
CA ARG A 292 -7.99 20.39 -6.90
C ARG A 292 -8.57 19.51 -8.01
N PRO A 293 -8.36 19.84 -9.30
CA PRO A 293 -8.92 19.08 -10.43
C PRO A 293 -8.55 17.59 -10.41
N LEU A 294 -7.30 17.25 -10.11
CA LEU A 294 -6.86 15.85 -10.04
C LEU A 294 -7.62 15.06 -8.96
N GLN A 295 -7.95 15.70 -7.82
CA GLN A 295 -8.74 15.05 -6.77
C GLN A 295 -10.19 14.83 -7.21
N GLN A 296 -10.78 15.80 -7.94
CA GLN A 296 -12.11 15.63 -8.53
C GLN A 296 -12.14 14.44 -9.49
N VAL A 297 -11.23 14.39 -10.46
CA VAL A 297 -11.12 13.28 -11.43
C VAL A 297 -10.91 11.94 -10.74
N THR A 298 -10.07 11.88 -9.72
CA THR A 298 -9.82 10.64 -8.95
C THR A 298 -11.13 10.12 -8.33
N VAL A 299 -11.92 11.00 -7.71
CA VAL A 299 -13.18 10.60 -7.08
C VAL A 299 -14.21 10.21 -8.13
N LEU A 300 -14.36 11.01 -9.19
CA LEU A 300 -15.31 10.74 -10.28
C LEU A 300 -15.05 9.39 -10.94
N THR A 301 -13.81 9.09 -11.30
CA THR A 301 -13.42 7.81 -11.93
C THR A 301 -13.64 6.61 -11.00
N GLN A 302 -13.36 6.75 -9.69
CA GLN A 302 -13.66 5.71 -8.70
C GLN A 302 -15.18 5.50 -8.56
N MET A 303 -15.97 6.57 -8.52
CA MET A 303 -17.44 6.49 -8.42
C MET A 303 -18.07 5.93 -9.68
N ALA A 304 -17.54 6.24 -10.87
CA ALA A 304 -17.98 5.62 -12.11
C ALA A 304 -17.86 4.10 -12.06
N VAL A 305 -16.71 3.56 -11.63
CA VAL A 305 -16.51 2.12 -11.49
C VAL A 305 -17.49 1.50 -10.50
N ILE A 306 -17.75 2.16 -9.36
CA ILE A 306 -18.71 1.68 -8.37
C ILE A 306 -20.14 1.69 -8.94
N LEU A 307 -20.54 2.77 -9.60
CA LEU A 307 -21.86 2.92 -10.21
C LEU A 307 -22.09 1.86 -11.30
N ALA A 308 -21.10 1.63 -12.18
CA ALA A 308 -21.16 0.60 -13.22
C ALA A 308 -21.36 -0.79 -12.62
N ARG A 309 -20.57 -1.17 -11.60
CA ARG A 309 -20.70 -2.46 -10.90
C ARG A 309 -22.03 -2.60 -10.18
N ALA A 310 -22.55 -1.48 -9.66
CA ALA A 310 -23.87 -1.43 -9.06
C ALA A 310 -25.00 -1.49 -10.08
N GLY A 311 -24.72 -1.46 -11.40
CA GLY A 311 -25.70 -1.47 -12.49
C GLY A 311 -26.31 -0.10 -12.82
N ASP A 312 -25.73 1.01 -12.35
CA ASP A 312 -26.10 2.37 -12.73
C ASP A 312 -25.18 2.86 -13.87
N VAL A 313 -25.47 2.39 -15.08
CA VAL A 313 -24.68 2.71 -16.29
C VAL A 313 -24.78 4.19 -16.62
N THR A 314 -25.96 4.80 -16.49
CA THR A 314 -26.16 6.23 -16.75
C THR A 314 -25.34 7.10 -15.80
N GLY A 315 -25.38 6.80 -14.49
CA GLY A 315 -24.58 7.51 -13.50
C GLY A 315 -23.08 7.31 -13.70
N SER A 316 -22.65 6.10 -14.07
CA SER A 316 -21.26 5.81 -14.42
C SER A 316 -20.79 6.67 -15.59
N ASN A 317 -21.53 6.68 -16.70
CA ASN A 317 -21.17 7.43 -17.90
C ASN A 317 -21.17 8.94 -17.65
N ALA A 318 -22.10 9.45 -16.84
CA ALA A 318 -22.10 10.85 -16.43
C ALA A 318 -20.83 11.21 -15.64
N ALA A 319 -20.42 10.38 -14.68
CA ALA A 319 -19.21 10.62 -13.90
C ALA A 319 -17.93 10.55 -14.75
N ILE A 320 -17.86 9.63 -15.73
CA ILE A 320 -16.78 9.57 -16.72
C ILE A 320 -16.75 10.85 -17.57
N GLY A 321 -17.89 11.28 -18.10
CA GLY A 321 -17.98 12.51 -18.90
C GLY A 321 -17.51 13.74 -18.13
N SER A 322 -17.90 13.89 -16.86
CA SER A 322 -17.39 14.98 -16.01
C SER A 322 -15.88 14.90 -15.79
N ALA A 323 -15.32 13.69 -15.62
CA ALA A 323 -13.88 13.52 -15.49
C ALA A 323 -13.13 13.92 -16.78
N GLU A 324 -13.68 13.59 -17.95
CA GLU A 324 -13.13 14.00 -19.25
C GLU A 324 -13.14 15.50 -19.44
N GLN A 325 -14.25 16.17 -19.12
CA GLN A 325 -14.37 17.63 -19.20
C GLN A 325 -13.30 18.33 -18.36
N ILE A 326 -13.08 17.86 -17.12
CA ILE A 326 -12.04 18.41 -16.24
C ILE A 326 -10.64 18.20 -16.82
N ILE A 327 -10.36 17.04 -17.43
CA ILE A 327 -9.05 16.75 -18.04
C ILE A 327 -8.80 17.64 -19.27
N LYS A 328 -9.83 17.85 -20.10
CA LYS A 328 -9.77 18.72 -21.29
C LYS A 328 -9.65 20.19 -20.92
N GLY A 329 -10.10 20.59 -19.73
CA GLY A 329 -10.12 21.98 -19.29
C GLY A 329 -11.27 22.78 -19.91
N GLU A 330 -12.37 22.10 -20.25
CA GLU A 330 -13.60 22.74 -20.75
C GLU A 330 -14.35 23.45 -19.60
N ASP A 331 -15.22 24.40 -19.92
CA ASP A 331 -16.14 25.08 -18.98
C ASP A 331 -15.52 25.81 -17.77
N GLY A 332 -14.35 26.42 -17.94
CA GLY A 332 -13.71 27.21 -16.87
C GLY A 332 -13.15 26.36 -15.73
N ALA A 333 -12.93 25.05 -15.97
CA ALA A 333 -12.27 24.16 -15.03
C ALA A 333 -10.86 24.67 -14.66
N PRO A 334 -10.40 24.45 -13.41
CA PRO A 334 -9.09 24.94 -12.99
C PRO A 334 -7.96 24.31 -13.82
N ALA A 335 -6.98 25.12 -14.23
CA ALA A 335 -5.90 24.69 -15.09
C ALA A 335 -5.11 23.52 -14.46
N MET A 336 -5.01 22.41 -15.21
CA MET A 336 -4.28 21.22 -14.80
C MET A 336 -2.88 21.19 -15.43
N GLY A 337 -1.84 21.02 -14.61
CA GLY A 337 -0.46 20.88 -15.08
C GLY A 337 -0.25 19.58 -15.87
N GLU A 338 0.81 19.50 -16.68
CA GLU A 338 1.08 18.32 -17.52
C GLU A 338 1.21 17.01 -16.73
N ILE A 339 1.94 17.03 -15.61
CA ILE A 339 2.09 15.86 -14.72
C ILE A 339 0.74 15.45 -14.12
N GLU A 340 -0.08 16.43 -13.70
CA GLU A 340 -1.41 16.16 -13.15
C GLU A 340 -2.35 15.60 -14.22
N ARG A 341 -2.24 16.08 -15.47
CA ARG A 341 -3.00 15.59 -16.62
C ARG A 341 -2.66 14.15 -16.95
N GLY A 342 -1.38 13.79 -16.98
CA GLY A 342 -0.96 12.40 -17.16
C GLY A 342 -1.52 11.46 -16.08
N ALA A 343 -1.46 11.89 -14.81
CA ALA A 343 -2.04 11.13 -13.70
C ALA A 343 -3.58 11.00 -13.82
N ALA A 344 -4.27 12.08 -14.22
CA ALA A 344 -5.71 12.09 -14.43
C ALA A 344 -6.12 11.16 -15.59
N GLN A 345 -5.38 11.17 -16.69
CA GLN A 345 -5.57 10.27 -17.83
C GLN A 345 -5.35 8.81 -17.45
N ARG A 346 -4.35 8.49 -16.61
CA ARG A 346 -4.18 7.15 -16.06
C ARG A 346 -5.40 6.71 -15.26
N HIS A 347 -5.93 7.57 -14.39
CA HIS A 347 -7.13 7.26 -13.60
C HIS A 347 -8.35 6.99 -14.49
N LEU A 348 -8.54 7.82 -15.52
CA LEU A 348 -9.62 7.66 -16.49
C LEU A 348 -9.48 6.37 -17.31
N ALA A 349 -8.30 6.08 -17.87
CA ALA A 349 -8.04 4.86 -18.62
C ALA A 349 -8.26 3.60 -17.76
N SER A 350 -7.82 3.63 -16.50
CA SER A 350 -8.05 2.53 -15.55
C SER A 350 -9.53 2.34 -15.22
N ALA A 351 -10.32 3.43 -15.20
CA ALA A 351 -11.76 3.35 -15.01
C ALA A 351 -12.46 2.76 -16.24
N TYR A 352 -12.10 3.19 -17.46
CA TYR A 352 -12.60 2.62 -18.71
C TYR A 352 -12.39 1.11 -18.79
N ALA A 353 -11.18 0.63 -18.47
CA ALA A 353 -10.91 -0.80 -18.43
C ALA A 353 -11.82 -1.54 -17.43
N GLN A 354 -12.04 -0.95 -16.25
CA GLN A 354 -12.83 -1.57 -15.18
C GLN A 354 -14.35 -1.54 -15.41
N ILE A 355 -14.86 -0.64 -16.24
CA ILE A 355 -16.27 -0.60 -16.64
C ILE A 355 -16.56 -1.42 -17.91
N GLY A 356 -15.57 -2.13 -18.44
CA GLY A 356 -15.73 -2.99 -19.61
C GLY A 356 -15.47 -2.32 -20.96
N SER A 357 -14.74 -1.20 -20.97
CA SER A 357 -14.34 -0.48 -22.19
C SER A 357 -12.81 -0.52 -22.41
N PRO A 358 -12.22 -1.69 -22.68
CA PRO A 358 -10.77 -1.83 -22.86
C PRO A 358 -10.22 -0.99 -24.02
N ASP A 359 -10.97 -0.84 -25.12
CA ASP A 359 -10.51 -0.07 -26.28
C ASP A 359 -10.36 1.42 -25.98
N GLN A 360 -11.31 2.01 -25.25
CA GLN A 360 -11.23 3.40 -24.80
C GLN A 360 -10.04 3.60 -23.85
N ALA A 361 -9.78 2.61 -22.98
CA ALA A 361 -8.62 2.63 -22.09
C ALA A 361 -7.29 2.57 -22.89
N LEU A 362 -7.22 1.77 -23.96
CA LEU A 362 -6.04 1.68 -24.83
C LEU A 362 -5.81 2.95 -25.64
N GLN A 363 -6.87 3.63 -26.12
CA GLN A 363 -6.75 4.92 -26.80
C GLN A 363 -6.15 6.00 -25.88
N LEU A 364 -6.57 6.03 -24.61
CA LEU A 364 -6.01 6.97 -23.65
C LEU A 364 -4.56 6.66 -23.27
N LEU A 365 -4.10 5.43 -23.48
CA LEU A 365 -2.74 5.01 -23.12
C LEU A 365 -1.67 5.84 -23.84
N GLU A 366 -1.93 6.32 -25.05
CA GLU A 366 -0.99 7.19 -25.79
C GLU A 366 -0.66 8.48 -25.02
N ASN A 367 -1.62 8.97 -24.23
CA ASN A 367 -1.47 10.20 -23.46
C ASN A 367 -0.97 9.96 -22.02
N VAL A 368 -0.88 8.70 -21.57
CA VAL A 368 -0.37 8.37 -20.23
C VAL A 368 1.15 8.46 -20.23
N SER A 369 1.67 9.44 -19.47
CA SER A 369 3.10 9.63 -19.27
C SER A 369 3.67 8.72 -18.17
N GLY A 370 4.88 8.21 -18.38
CA GLY A 370 5.61 7.38 -17.42
C GLY A 370 5.36 5.87 -17.57
N ASP A 371 6.43 5.10 -17.64
CA ASP A 371 6.39 3.66 -17.94
C ASP A 371 5.58 2.86 -16.90
N TYR A 372 5.74 3.19 -15.62
CA TYR A 372 4.99 2.53 -14.54
C TYR A 372 3.48 2.76 -14.62
N ASP A 373 3.08 3.97 -15.01
CA ASP A 373 1.68 4.36 -15.13
C ASP A 373 1.01 3.64 -16.31
N ARG A 374 1.75 3.46 -17.41
CA ARG A 374 1.32 2.66 -18.58
C ARG A 374 1.14 1.19 -18.23
N VAL A 375 2.07 0.60 -17.47
CA VAL A 375 1.96 -0.80 -17.01
C VAL A 375 0.69 -1.03 -16.20
N ALA A 376 0.33 -0.11 -15.30
CA ALA A 376 -0.88 -0.24 -14.49
C ALA A 376 -2.16 -0.25 -15.33
N VAL A 377 -2.23 0.57 -16.38
CA VAL A 377 -3.35 0.59 -17.33
C VAL A 377 -3.39 -0.71 -18.14
N LEU A 378 -2.27 -1.15 -18.72
CA LEU A 378 -2.18 -2.40 -19.48
C LEU A 378 -2.61 -3.62 -18.66
N MET A 379 -2.18 -3.71 -17.39
CA MET A 379 -2.62 -4.78 -16.48
C MET A 379 -4.13 -4.72 -16.18
N SER A 380 -4.74 -3.53 -16.19
CA SER A 380 -6.17 -3.37 -15.98
C SER A 380 -6.96 -3.78 -17.24
N VAL A 381 -6.48 -3.38 -18.42
CA VAL A 381 -7.05 -3.75 -19.72
C VAL A 381 -6.97 -5.25 -19.96
N ALA A 382 -5.77 -5.85 -19.84
CA ALA A 382 -5.57 -7.28 -20.05
C ALA A 382 -6.46 -8.14 -19.13
N ARG A 383 -6.68 -7.68 -17.89
CA ARG A 383 -7.60 -8.35 -16.96
C ARG A 383 -9.05 -8.20 -17.37
N ALA A 384 -9.47 -7.02 -17.82
CA ALA A 384 -10.83 -6.78 -18.29
C ALA A 384 -11.13 -7.69 -19.50
N GLN A 385 -10.24 -7.72 -20.49
CA GLN A 385 -10.33 -8.59 -21.67
C GLN A 385 -10.40 -10.07 -21.27
N ALA A 386 -9.51 -10.53 -20.37
CA ALA A 386 -9.52 -11.91 -19.89
C ALA A 386 -10.86 -12.29 -19.23
N ASN A 387 -11.37 -11.43 -18.35
CA ASN A 387 -12.65 -11.66 -17.66
C ASN A 387 -13.85 -11.66 -18.63
N SER A 388 -13.76 -10.96 -19.75
CA SER A 388 -14.77 -10.96 -20.82
C SER A 388 -14.64 -12.15 -21.78
N GLY A 389 -13.62 -12.99 -21.63
CA GLY A 389 -13.36 -14.13 -22.53
C GLY A 389 -12.54 -13.77 -23.78
N GLU A 390 -12.07 -12.53 -23.90
CA GLU A 390 -11.22 -12.07 -25.00
C GLU A 390 -9.76 -12.48 -24.77
N THR A 391 -9.49 -13.78 -24.75
CA THR A 391 -8.19 -14.34 -24.31
C THR A 391 -7.02 -13.86 -25.14
N ASP A 392 -7.20 -13.76 -26.47
CA ASP A 392 -6.12 -13.40 -27.37
C ASP A 392 -5.78 -11.90 -27.25
N ALA A 393 -6.79 -11.05 -27.12
CA ALA A 393 -6.59 -9.62 -26.85
C ALA A 393 -5.94 -9.38 -25.48
N ALA A 394 -6.31 -10.18 -24.47
CA ALA A 394 -5.68 -10.14 -23.15
C ALA A 394 -4.20 -10.51 -23.19
N LEU A 395 -3.84 -11.53 -23.98
CA LEU A 395 -2.45 -11.97 -24.17
C LEU A 395 -1.64 -10.95 -24.97
N ASP A 396 -2.20 -10.35 -26.01
CA ASP A 396 -1.58 -9.24 -26.75
C ASP A 396 -1.29 -8.05 -25.83
N THR A 397 -2.28 -7.63 -25.05
CA THR A 397 -2.12 -6.53 -24.09
C THR A 397 -1.08 -6.87 -23.00
N ALA A 398 -1.03 -8.11 -22.51
CA ALA A 398 0.00 -8.55 -21.59
C ALA A 398 1.39 -8.61 -22.25
N GLY A 399 1.47 -8.87 -23.56
CA GLY A 399 2.67 -8.82 -24.37
C GLY A 399 3.32 -7.43 -24.41
N ARG A 400 2.51 -6.37 -24.34
CA ARG A 400 2.93 -4.95 -24.33
C ARG A 400 3.50 -4.48 -22.97
N ILE A 401 3.56 -5.35 -21.97
CA ILE A 401 4.15 -5.05 -20.65
C ILE A 401 5.65 -5.40 -20.70
N ASP A 402 6.51 -4.38 -20.76
CA ASP A 402 7.96 -4.56 -20.91
C ASP A 402 8.66 -5.15 -19.68
N THR A 403 8.05 -5.01 -18.49
CA THR A 403 8.64 -5.52 -17.25
C THR A 403 8.29 -6.99 -17.02
N ASP A 404 9.28 -7.88 -17.13
CA ASP A 404 9.12 -9.34 -16.97
C ASP A 404 8.35 -9.75 -15.70
N ARG A 405 8.59 -9.07 -14.56
CA ARG A 405 7.82 -9.30 -13.32
C ARG A 405 6.32 -9.14 -13.54
N TYR A 406 5.90 -8.01 -14.13
CA TYR A 406 4.48 -7.69 -14.28
C TYR A 406 3.84 -8.49 -15.40
N GLN A 407 4.58 -8.74 -16.48
CA GLN A 407 4.17 -9.60 -17.58
C GLN A 407 3.91 -11.04 -17.09
N ALA A 408 4.85 -11.65 -16.35
CA ALA A 408 4.70 -12.99 -15.79
C ALA A 408 3.47 -13.11 -14.87
N VAL A 409 3.26 -12.12 -14.00
CA VAL A 409 2.08 -12.07 -13.11
C VAL A 409 0.78 -11.98 -13.93
N MET A 410 0.75 -11.17 -14.99
CA MET A 410 -0.45 -11.00 -15.81
C MET A 410 -0.76 -12.27 -16.63
N ILE A 411 0.25 -12.88 -17.25
CA ILE A 411 0.09 -14.16 -17.98
C ILE A 411 -0.43 -15.25 -17.05
N GLY A 412 0.09 -15.36 -15.83
CA GLY A 412 -0.41 -16.33 -14.86
C GLY A 412 -1.89 -16.12 -14.52
N LYS A 413 -2.35 -14.86 -14.43
CA LYS A 413 -3.78 -14.56 -14.19
C LYS A 413 -4.66 -14.89 -15.39
N ILE A 414 -4.19 -14.60 -16.60
CA ILE A 414 -4.90 -14.96 -17.84
C ILE A 414 -4.98 -16.49 -17.96
N ALA A 415 -3.91 -17.22 -17.64
CA ALA A 415 -3.91 -18.68 -17.62
C ALA A 415 -4.98 -19.27 -16.68
N ALA A 416 -5.14 -18.69 -15.49
CA ALA A 416 -6.18 -19.12 -14.55
C ALA A 416 -7.59 -18.89 -15.12
N GLU A 417 -7.82 -17.81 -15.87
CA GLU A 417 -9.10 -17.55 -16.53
C GLU A 417 -9.36 -18.51 -17.70
N ILE A 418 -8.35 -18.77 -18.53
CA ILE A 418 -8.40 -19.78 -19.60
C ILE A 418 -8.74 -21.17 -19.05
N ALA A 419 -8.15 -21.55 -17.91
CA ALA A 419 -8.50 -22.81 -17.25
C ALA A 419 -9.96 -22.85 -16.77
N ARG A 420 -10.54 -21.72 -16.32
CA ARG A 420 -11.97 -21.66 -15.94
C ARG A 420 -12.90 -21.87 -17.12
N GLN A 421 -12.43 -21.56 -18.33
CA GLN A 421 -13.14 -21.77 -19.58
C GLN A 421 -12.97 -23.21 -20.12
N GLY A 422 -12.17 -24.04 -19.45
CA GLY A 422 -11.97 -25.46 -19.79
C GLY A 422 -10.70 -25.77 -20.57
N GLU A 423 -9.91 -24.76 -20.96
CA GLU A 423 -8.68 -24.93 -21.75
C GLU A 423 -7.44 -25.16 -20.86
N THR A 424 -7.43 -26.25 -20.10
CA THR A 424 -6.42 -26.51 -19.05
C THR A 424 -5.00 -26.70 -19.59
N ASP A 425 -4.84 -27.34 -20.75
CA ASP A 425 -3.52 -27.54 -21.35
C ASP A 425 -2.88 -26.23 -21.80
N LYS A 426 -3.68 -25.35 -22.42
CA LYS A 426 -3.28 -23.99 -22.78
C LYS A 426 -2.90 -23.18 -21.54
N ALA A 427 -3.69 -23.29 -20.47
CA ALA A 427 -3.37 -22.65 -19.19
C ALA A 427 -2.02 -23.11 -18.63
N PHE A 428 -1.73 -24.42 -18.58
CA PHE A 428 -0.44 -24.91 -18.10
C PHE A 428 0.74 -24.55 -19.02
N ALA A 429 0.50 -24.41 -20.33
CA ALA A 429 1.50 -23.89 -21.26
C ALA A 429 1.83 -22.42 -20.98
N LEU A 430 0.82 -21.59 -20.71
CA LEU A 430 1.01 -20.20 -20.31
C LEU A 430 1.70 -20.08 -18.95
N ILE A 431 1.42 -20.98 -18.00
CA ILE A 431 2.16 -21.02 -16.73
C ILE A 431 3.64 -21.35 -16.95
N ARG A 432 3.98 -22.28 -17.85
CA ARG A 432 5.38 -22.55 -18.23
C ARG A 432 6.06 -21.29 -18.76
N TYR A 433 5.37 -20.57 -19.65
CA TYR A 433 5.88 -19.33 -20.21
C TYR A 433 6.01 -18.22 -19.16
N ALA A 434 5.05 -18.09 -18.24
CA ALA A 434 5.16 -17.15 -17.14
C ALA A 434 6.34 -17.48 -16.20
N LEU A 435 6.60 -18.76 -15.93
CA LEU A 435 7.74 -19.18 -15.11
C LEU A 435 9.08 -18.89 -15.81
N SER A 436 9.20 -19.09 -17.13
CA SER A 436 10.43 -18.74 -17.83
C SER A 436 10.73 -17.24 -17.76
N LYS A 437 9.70 -16.39 -17.81
CA LYS A 437 9.84 -14.94 -17.58
C LYS A 437 10.33 -14.60 -16.18
N THR A 438 9.99 -15.40 -15.16
CA THR A 438 10.53 -15.16 -13.81
C THR A 438 12.01 -15.44 -13.67
N GLU A 439 12.59 -16.27 -14.55
CA GLU A 439 14.02 -16.58 -14.51
C GLU A 439 14.88 -15.38 -14.95
N ASN A 440 14.32 -14.46 -15.73
CA ASN A 440 14.97 -13.22 -16.17
C ASN A 440 14.94 -12.09 -15.12
N ILE A 441 14.33 -12.30 -13.95
CA ILE A 441 14.17 -11.25 -12.94
C ILE A 441 15.39 -11.24 -12.01
N ASP A 442 16.22 -10.19 -12.11
CA ASP A 442 17.44 -10.04 -11.31
C ASP A 442 17.18 -9.85 -9.81
N LEU A 443 16.17 -9.06 -9.45
CA LEU A 443 15.89 -8.71 -8.06
C LEU A 443 15.27 -9.90 -7.31
N PRO A 444 15.92 -10.48 -6.27
CA PRO A 444 15.46 -11.75 -5.67
C PRO A 444 14.05 -11.69 -5.09
N TYR A 445 13.70 -10.58 -4.45
CA TYR A 445 12.34 -10.38 -3.93
C TYR A 445 11.30 -10.26 -5.06
N ALA A 446 11.65 -9.56 -6.15
CA ALA A 446 10.77 -9.39 -7.31
C ALA A 446 10.50 -10.73 -8.00
N LYS A 447 11.54 -11.58 -8.12
CA LYS A 447 11.45 -12.96 -8.62
C LYS A 447 10.55 -13.81 -7.73
N SER A 448 10.85 -13.86 -6.43
CA SER A 448 10.04 -14.57 -5.44
C SER A 448 8.57 -14.14 -5.45
N TYR A 449 8.31 -12.83 -5.61
CA TYR A 449 6.96 -12.29 -5.71
C TYR A 449 6.23 -12.77 -6.96
N ALA A 450 6.87 -12.69 -8.14
CA ALA A 450 6.28 -13.17 -9.39
C ALA A 450 6.00 -14.66 -9.35
N THR A 451 6.95 -15.48 -8.88
CA THR A 451 6.78 -16.93 -8.70
C THR A 451 5.63 -17.22 -7.72
N GLY A 452 5.54 -16.49 -6.61
CA GLY A 452 4.43 -16.62 -5.66
C GLY A 452 3.06 -16.31 -6.27
N GLN A 453 2.96 -15.30 -7.12
CA GLN A 453 1.71 -15.01 -7.85
C GLN A 453 1.35 -16.12 -8.84
N ILE A 454 2.34 -16.69 -9.53
CA ILE A 454 2.14 -17.84 -10.43
C ILE A 454 1.66 -19.07 -9.64
N VAL A 455 2.19 -19.31 -8.43
CA VAL A 455 1.70 -20.37 -7.56
C VAL A 455 0.22 -20.17 -7.21
N LEU A 456 -0.22 -18.95 -6.93
CA LEU A 456 -1.65 -18.67 -6.68
C LEU A 456 -2.50 -18.96 -7.92
N SER A 457 -2.03 -18.61 -9.12
CA SER A 457 -2.71 -18.99 -10.37
C SER A 457 -2.74 -20.51 -10.59
N LEU A 458 -1.66 -21.22 -10.26
CA LEU A 458 -1.62 -22.68 -10.31
C LEU A 458 -2.63 -23.32 -9.35
N ILE A 459 -2.76 -22.78 -8.12
CA ILE A 459 -3.79 -23.22 -7.17
C ILE A 459 -5.19 -23.08 -7.79
N ASP A 460 -5.50 -21.92 -8.39
CA ASP A 460 -6.79 -21.69 -9.06
C ASP A 460 -7.05 -22.71 -10.19
N ILE A 461 -6.03 -23.02 -10.99
CA ILE A 461 -6.11 -24.03 -12.07
C ILE A 461 -6.35 -25.42 -11.48
N ASN A 462 -5.56 -25.84 -10.48
CA ASN A 462 -5.70 -27.14 -9.84
C ASN A 462 -7.04 -27.32 -9.09
N GLU A 463 -7.57 -26.27 -8.46
CA GLU A 463 -8.91 -26.31 -7.83
C GLU A 463 -10.03 -26.60 -8.84
N LYS A 464 -9.81 -26.33 -10.13
CA LYS A 464 -10.77 -26.68 -11.19
C LYS A 464 -10.67 -28.13 -11.66
N LEU A 465 -9.46 -28.68 -11.72
CA LEU A 465 -9.21 -30.04 -12.19
C LEU A 465 -9.71 -31.11 -11.23
N LYS A 466 -9.63 -30.87 -9.92
CA LYS A 466 -10.04 -31.83 -8.87
C LYS A 466 -9.35 -33.20 -8.93
N ASP A 467 -8.18 -33.26 -9.55
CA ASP A 467 -7.38 -34.47 -9.73
C ASP A 467 -6.33 -34.69 -8.63
N GLY A 468 -6.19 -33.72 -7.70
CA GLY A 468 -5.21 -33.76 -6.62
C GLY A 468 -3.77 -33.46 -7.06
N ALA A 469 -3.53 -33.08 -8.32
CA ALA A 469 -2.19 -32.92 -8.89
C ALA A 469 -1.50 -31.59 -8.49
N PHE A 470 -1.26 -31.39 -7.19
CA PHE A 470 -0.56 -30.21 -6.66
C PHE A 470 0.96 -30.31 -6.68
N LYS A 471 1.53 -31.45 -7.08
CA LYS A 471 2.99 -31.70 -7.03
C LYS A 471 3.80 -30.57 -7.65
N ARG A 472 3.47 -30.17 -8.88
CA ARG A 472 4.14 -29.08 -9.59
C ARG A 472 4.00 -27.72 -8.88
N THR A 473 2.83 -27.48 -8.28
CA THR A 473 2.51 -26.27 -7.55
C THR A 473 3.33 -26.17 -6.26
N ILE A 474 3.52 -27.29 -5.57
CA ILE A 474 4.40 -27.41 -4.39
C ILE A 474 5.86 -27.20 -4.80
N GLU A 475 6.34 -27.88 -5.84
CA GLU A 475 7.71 -27.72 -6.35
C GLU A 475 8.00 -26.26 -6.74
N THR A 476 7.03 -25.59 -7.36
CA THR A 476 7.15 -24.17 -7.72
C THR A 476 7.17 -23.28 -6.46
N ALA A 477 6.38 -23.60 -5.43
CA ALA A 477 6.38 -22.87 -4.17
C ALA A 477 7.70 -23.03 -3.39
N GLU A 478 8.32 -24.21 -3.42
CA GLU A 478 9.60 -24.45 -2.74
C GLU A 478 10.78 -23.69 -3.37
N ARG A 479 10.70 -23.37 -4.67
CA ARG A 479 11.68 -22.51 -5.38
C ARG A 479 11.62 -21.04 -4.97
N ILE A 480 10.61 -20.62 -4.22
CA ILE A 480 10.52 -19.24 -3.72
C ILE A 480 11.57 -19.05 -2.63
N GLU A 481 12.53 -18.15 -2.85
CA GLU A 481 13.62 -17.89 -1.92
C GLU A 481 13.15 -17.14 -0.66
N ASN A 482 12.24 -16.17 -0.83
CA ASN A 482 11.71 -15.40 0.29
C ASN A 482 10.82 -16.28 1.20
N ASP A 483 11.25 -16.48 2.44
CA ASP A 483 10.57 -17.37 3.41
C ASP A 483 9.09 -17.03 3.64
N ARG A 484 8.75 -15.74 3.70
CA ARG A 484 7.37 -15.30 3.92
C ARG A 484 6.48 -15.64 2.73
N LEU A 485 6.95 -15.37 1.51
CA LEU A 485 6.20 -15.67 0.29
C LEU A 485 6.08 -17.20 0.09
N ARG A 486 7.15 -17.95 0.38
CA ARG A 486 7.15 -19.42 0.35
C ARG A 486 6.16 -20.01 1.35
N ALA A 487 6.20 -19.57 2.60
CA ALA A 487 5.29 -20.04 3.64
C ALA A 487 3.82 -19.76 3.28
N TYR A 488 3.52 -18.54 2.81
CA TYR A 488 2.17 -18.17 2.38
C TYR A 488 1.67 -19.02 1.20
N ALA A 489 2.53 -19.26 0.20
CA ALA A 489 2.22 -20.11 -0.94
C ALA A 489 1.91 -21.56 -0.49
N LEU A 490 2.75 -22.15 0.34
CA LEU A 490 2.55 -23.52 0.86
C LEU A 490 1.30 -23.64 1.74
N TRP A 491 1.00 -22.66 2.60
CA TRP A 491 -0.27 -22.63 3.35
C TRP A 491 -1.49 -22.54 2.44
N SER A 492 -1.39 -21.75 1.35
CA SER A 492 -2.46 -21.63 0.36
C SER A 492 -2.70 -22.95 -0.38
N ILE A 493 -1.64 -23.68 -0.74
CA ILE A 493 -1.74 -25.02 -1.35
C ILE A 493 -2.39 -26.01 -0.38
N ALA A 494 -1.91 -26.07 0.87
CA ALA A 494 -2.44 -26.97 1.89
C ALA A 494 -3.95 -26.75 2.11
N ARG A 495 -4.38 -25.49 2.11
CA ARG A 495 -5.82 -25.14 2.19
C ARG A 495 -6.58 -25.61 0.96
N ALA A 496 -6.07 -25.39 -0.24
CA ALA A 496 -6.71 -25.84 -1.48
C ALA A 496 -6.86 -27.37 -1.54
N GLN A 497 -5.86 -28.11 -1.06
CA GLN A 497 -5.92 -29.57 -0.90
C GLN A 497 -7.02 -29.99 0.09
N SER A 498 -7.09 -29.38 1.27
CA SER A 498 -8.14 -29.68 2.27
C SER A 498 -9.55 -29.40 1.73
N ARG A 499 -9.75 -28.29 0.99
CA ARG A 499 -11.04 -27.98 0.35
C ARG A 499 -11.51 -29.05 -0.65
N GLN A 500 -10.57 -29.81 -1.22
CA GLN A 500 -10.86 -30.89 -2.16
C GLN A 500 -10.88 -32.28 -1.50
N GLY A 501 -10.69 -32.36 -0.18
CA GLY A 501 -10.70 -33.61 0.57
C GLY A 501 -9.35 -34.35 0.62
N PHE A 502 -8.27 -33.77 0.09
CA PHE A 502 -6.92 -34.34 0.12
C PHE A 502 -6.22 -34.07 1.47
N GLU A 503 -6.77 -34.63 2.55
CA GLU A 503 -6.34 -34.34 3.93
C GLU A 503 -4.94 -34.88 4.29
N ALA A 504 -4.47 -35.94 3.63
CA ALA A 504 -3.08 -36.40 3.78
C ALA A 504 -2.10 -35.40 3.17
N ASP A 505 -2.28 -35.07 1.89
CA ASP A 505 -1.43 -34.12 1.16
C ASP A 505 -1.46 -32.72 1.79
N SER A 506 -2.63 -32.30 2.28
CA SER A 506 -2.78 -31.04 3.02
C SER A 506 -1.93 -31.02 4.29
N ARG A 507 -1.88 -32.13 5.05
CA ARG A 507 -1.05 -32.21 6.27
C ARG A 507 0.44 -32.16 5.95
N ASP A 508 0.87 -32.83 4.88
CA ASP A 508 2.27 -32.86 4.44
C ASP A 508 2.72 -31.48 3.93
N THR A 509 1.90 -30.84 3.09
CA THR A 509 2.14 -29.49 2.60
C THR A 509 2.12 -28.46 3.74
N ALA A 510 1.22 -28.62 4.72
CA ALA A 510 1.21 -27.77 5.91
C ALA A 510 2.48 -27.96 6.78
N ALA A 511 3.12 -29.13 6.75
CA ALA A 511 4.40 -29.34 7.43
C ALA A 511 5.54 -28.58 6.74
N LEU A 512 5.56 -28.55 5.40
CA LEU A 512 6.46 -27.67 4.63
C LEU A 512 6.21 -26.20 4.97
N ALA A 513 4.94 -25.78 5.01
CA ALA A 513 4.55 -24.42 5.33
C ALA A 513 4.99 -23.98 6.73
N ARG A 514 4.89 -24.86 7.74
CA ARG A 514 5.42 -24.62 9.09
C ARG A 514 6.93 -24.40 9.10
N ARG A 515 7.69 -25.28 8.45
CA ARG A 515 9.16 -25.11 8.34
C ARG A 515 9.55 -23.79 7.67
N ALA A 516 8.82 -23.38 6.62
CA ALA A 516 9.03 -22.09 5.98
C ALA A 516 8.64 -20.92 6.90
N THR A 517 7.58 -21.07 7.70
CA THR A 517 7.15 -20.08 8.70
C THR A 517 8.21 -19.86 9.76
N ASP A 518 8.85 -20.93 10.24
CA ASP A 518 9.86 -20.86 11.30
C ASP A 518 11.15 -20.16 10.86
N LYS A 519 11.45 -20.14 9.56
CA LYS A 519 12.58 -19.39 8.98
C LYS A 519 12.35 -17.88 8.92
N ILE A 520 11.12 -17.40 9.09
CA ILE A 520 10.82 -15.96 9.08
C ILE A 520 11.40 -15.32 10.35
N GLY A 521 12.47 -14.54 10.20
CA GLY A 521 13.20 -13.96 11.35
C GLY A 521 12.38 -13.02 12.25
N SER A 522 11.35 -12.35 11.73
CA SER A 522 10.48 -11.46 12.52
C SER A 522 9.32 -12.24 13.16
N SER A 523 9.30 -12.34 14.48
CA SER A 523 8.18 -12.93 15.25
C SER A 523 6.86 -12.21 14.97
N LEU A 524 6.86 -10.88 14.86
CA LEU A 524 5.67 -10.12 14.47
C LEU A 524 5.17 -10.56 13.08
N SER A 525 6.07 -10.71 12.11
CA SER A 525 5.70 -11.16 10.76
C SER A 525 5.11 -12.57 10.76
N ARG A 526 5.62 -13.47 11.62
CA ARG A 526 5.05 -14.81 11.82
C ARG A 526 3.63 -14.76 12.37
N VAL A 527 3.38 -13.96 13.42
CA VAL A 527 2.04 -13.76 14.00
C VAL A 527 1.07 -13.23 12.94
N TRP A 528 1.48 -12.21 12.18
CA TRP A 528 0.64 -11.62 11.13
C TRP A 528 0.24 -12.64 10.08
N MET A 529 1.20 -13.38 9.54
CA MET A 529 0.95 -14.40 8.53
C MET A 529 0.04 -15.52 9.08
N LEU A 530 0.32 -16.06 10.26
CA LEU A 530 -0.50 -17.12 10.85
C LEU A 530 -1.92 -16.64 11.17
N SER A 531 -2.09 -15.36 11.53
CA SER A 531 -3.39 -14.74 11.74
C SER A 531 -4.18 -14.58 10.43
N ASP A 532 -3.52 -14.18 9.33
CA ASP A 532 -4.11 -14.19 7.98
C ASP A 532 -4.55 -15.61 7.58
N ILE A 533 -3.67 -16.60 7.74
CA ILE A 533 -3.97 -17.99 7.43
C ILE A 533 -5.12 -18.54 8.29
N ALA A 534 -5.21 -18.16 9.57
CA ALA A 534 -6.31 -18.57 10.44
C ALA A 534 -7.66 -18.06 9.91
N ALA A 535 -7.74 -16.76 9.63
CA ALA A 535 -8.96 -16.13 9.09
C ALA A 535 -9.37 -16.71 7.73
N GLU A 536 -8.42 -16.84 6.79
CA GLU A 536 -8.69 -17.42 5.47
C GLU A 536 -9.15 -18.88 5.54
N THR A 537 -8.50 -19.68 6.38
CA THR A 537 -8.85 -21.09 6.59
C THR A 537 -10.24 -21.23 7.24
N MET A 538 -10.61 -20.30 8.12
CA MET A 538 -11.98 -20.26 8.67
C MET A 538 -13.02 -19.94 7.60
N ARG A 539 -12.78 -18.91 6.77
CA ARG A 539 -13.71 -18.56 5.67
C ARG A 539 -13.88 -19.72 4.68
N ALA A 540 -12.87 -20.58 4.55
CA ALA A 540 -12.94 -21.81 3.77
C ALA A 540 -13.70 -22.97 4.48
N GLY A 541 -14.09 -22.80 5.73
CA GLY A 541 -14.87 -23.76 6.52
C GLY A 541 -14.05 -24.71 7.40
N ASN A 542 -12.72 -24.65 7.39
CA ASN A 542 -11.86 -25.55 8.17
C ASN A 542 -11.55 -24.97 9.56
N LYS A 543 -12.53 -25.07 10.47
CA LYS A 543 -12.44 -24.53 11.84
C LYS A 543 -11.22 -25.05 12.61
N LYS A 544 -10.91 -26.34 12.50
CA LYS A 544 -9.84 -27.00 13.25
C LYS A 544 -8.46 -26.48 12.85
N GLN A 545 -8.20 -26.35 11.55
CA GLN A 545 -6.93 -25.82 11.06
C GLN A 545 -6.80 -24.32 11.32
N ALA A 546 -7.89 -23.55 11.17
CA ALA A 546 -7.92 -22.14 11.54
C ALA A 546 -7.51 -21.93 13.00
N ARG A 547 -8.09 -22.71 13.92
CA ARG A 547 -7.75 -22.63 15.35
C ARG A 547 -6.29 -22.99 15.63
N ARG A 548 -5.74 -24.03 15.00
CA ARG A 548 -4.31 -24.38 15.13
C ARG A 548 -3.37 -23.26 14.70
N SER A 549 -3.67 -22.60 13.57
CA SER A 549 -2.88 -21.45 13.12
C SER A 549 -2.98 -20.27 14.09
N PHE A 550 -4.17 -20.02 14.64
CA PHE A 550 -4.36 -19.01 15.67
C PHE A 550 -3.59 -19.31 16.96
N ASP A 551 -3.67 -20.55 17.47
CA ASP A 551 -2.99 -20.94 18.70
C ASP A 551 -1.46 -20.85 18.54
N HIS A 552 -0.93 -21.19 17.36
CA HIS A 552 0.48 -21.01 17.03
C HIS A 552 0.88 -19.52 16.97
N ALA A 553 0.03 -18.68 16.37
CA ALA A 553 0.26 -17.23 16.37
C ALA A 553 0.24 -16.67 17.81
N LEU A 554 -0.67 -17.15 18.65
CA LEU A 554 -0.78 -16.77 20.05
C LEU A 554 0.47 -17.16 20.85
N SER A 555 1.01 -18.36 20.65
CA SER A 555 2.24 -18.79 21.32
C SER A 555 3.44 -17.93 20.95
N ILE A 556 3.56 -17.51 19.68
CA ILE A 556 4.62 -16.58 19.25
C ILE A 556 4.40 -15.19 19.85
N ALA A 557 3.16 -14.69 19.89
CA ALA A 557 2.87 -13.37 20.44
C ALA A 557 3.20 -13.26 21.94
N LYS A 558 3.05 -14.34 22.71
CA LYS A 558 3.44 -14.41 24.13
C LYS A 558 4.92 -14.10 24.36
N THR A 559 5.79 -14.43 23.40
CA THR A 559 7.24 -14.24 23.51
C THR A 559 7.72 -12.91 22.91
N ILE A 560 6.83 -12.00 22.54
CA ILE A 560 7.22 -10.68 22.02
C ILE A 560 7.34 -9.71 23.19
N ASP A 561 8.58 -9.32 23.51
CA ASP A 561 8.87 -8.50 24.68
C ASP A 561 8.75 -6.99 24.40
N ASN A 562 9.10 -6.56 23.19
CA ASN A 562 9.03 -5.14 22.85
C ASN A 562 7.58 -4.68 22.68
N GLY A 563 7.21 -3.60 23.37
CA GLY A 563 5.83 -3.09 23.42
C GLY A 563 5.20 -2.81 22.05
N TRP A 564 6.01 -2.35 21.08
CA TRP A 564 5.52 -2.03 19.73
C TRP A 564 5.10 -3.28 18.97
N GLY A 565 5.96 -4.30 18.92
CA GLY A 565 5.66 -5.58 18.29
C GLY A 565 4.52 -6.30 19.02
N ARG A 566 4.52 -6.28 20.36
CA ARG A 566 3.50 -6.95 21.17
C ARG A 566 2.12 -6.33 20.95
N ALA A 567 2.00 -5.00 20.98
CA ALA A 567 0.76 -4.29 20.73
C ALA A 567 0.14 -4.67 19.38
N ARG A 568 0.94 -4.63 18.31
CA ARG A 568 0.50 -4.94 16.95
C ARG A 568 0.16 -6.43 16.77
N ALA A 569 0.93 -7.32 17.38
CA ALA A 569 0.67 -8.76 17.36
C ALA A 569 -0.67 -9.09 18.04
N LEU A 570 -0.94 -8.49 19.20
CA LEU A 570 -2.18 -8.72 19.95
C LEU A 570 -3.40 -8.12 19.26
N ALA A 571 -3.28 -6.91 18.69
CA ALA A 571 -4.33 -6.33 17.86
C ALA A 571 -4.65 -7.23 16.65
N ARG A 572 -3.61 -7.77 16.00
CA ARG A 572 -3.78 -8.68 14.87
C ARG A 572 -4.43 -10.00 15.27
N LEU A 573 -4.04 -10.57 16.41
CA LEU A 573 -4.68 -11.76 16.98
C LEU A 573 -6.15 -11.51 17.32
N ALA A 574 -6.48 -10.39 17.97
CA ALA A 574 -7.87 -10.04 18.24
C ALA A 574 -8.69 -9.96 16.95
N SER A 575 -8.14 -9.35 15.90
CA SER A 575 -8.81 -9.32 14.58
C SER A 575 -8.99 -10.71 13.98
N ALA A 576 -8.02 -11.62 14.13
CA ALA A 576 -8.17 -12.99 13.66
C ALA A 576 -9.18 -13.77 14.49
N LEU A 577 -9.18 -13.58 15.81
CA LEU A 577 -10.12 -14.21 16.73
C LEU A 577 -11.56 -13.89 16.35
N HIS A 578 -11.84 -12.62 16.05
CA HIS A 578 -13.14 -12.16 15.55
C HIS A 578 -13.63 -12.91 14.31
N GLU A 579 -12.71 -13.27 13.42
CA GLU A 579 -13.05 -13.95 12.18
C GLU A 579 -13.16 -15.47 12.34
N ILE A 580 -12.66 -16.04 13.44
CA ILE A 580 -12.65 -17.48 13.70
C ILE A 580 -13.63 -17.94 14.79
N GLN A 581 -14.50 -17.05 15.27
CA GLN A 581 -15.54 -17.37 16.26
C GLN A 581 -16.87 -17.72 15.59
#